data_AF-A0A6B8TR67-F1
#
_entry.id   AF-A0A6B8TR67-F1
#
_cell.length_a   1.000
_cell.length_b   1.000
_cell.length_c   1.000
_cell.angle_alpha   90.00
_cell.angle_beta   90.00
_cell.angle_gamma   90.00
#
_symmetry.space_group_name_H-M   'P 1'
#
loop_
_entity.id
_entity.type
_entity.pdbx_description
1 polymer ?
#
loop_
_entity_poly.entity_id
_entity_poly.type
_entity_poly.pdbx_seq_one_letter_code
_entity_poly.pdbx_strand_id
1 'polypeptide(L)'
;MAVDWVADVKKYAPDADDAVLANMLKTYRLVLSKQDSAAVAFSDPEELKTVRENFLKKKLGLTDGDEALDAAIAEVGEKLRDGTRNGRLAVYYLLAEKFGKLDVFR
;
A
#
# COMPACT_ATOMS: atom_id res chain seq x y z
N MET A 1 8.80 -2.40 -20.23
CA MET A 1 7.33 -2.27 -20.04
C MET A 1 7.10 -1.43 -18.81
N ALA A 2 6.18 -0.47 -18.87
CA ALA A 2 5.73 0.22 -17.66
C ALA A 2 4.99 -0.78 -16.77
N VAL A 3 5.20 -0.74 -15.46
CA VAL A 3 4.44 -1.55 -14.51
C VAL A 3 3.02 -0.98 -14.46
N ASP A 4 2.03 -1.81 -14.75
CA ASP A 4 0.63 -1.44 -14.60
C ASP A 4 0.21 -1.61 -13.14
N TRP A 5 0.37 -0.54 -12.37
CA TRP A 5 0.05 -0.54 -10.95
C TRP A 5 -1.45 -0.71 -10.65
N VAL A 6 -2.33 -0.30 -11.58
CA VAL A 6 -3.78 -0.45 -11.41
C VAL A 6 -4.16 -1.90 -11.56
N ALA A 7 -3.67 -2.55 -12.62
CA ALA A 7 -3.86 -3.99 -12.80
C ALA A 7 -3.30 -4.77 -11.60
N ASP A 8 -2.15 -4.36 -11.06
CA ASP A 8 -1.56 -4.99 -9.89
C ASP A 8 -2.46 -4.92 -8.65
N VAL A 9 -3.01 -3.74 -8.34
CA VAL A 9 -3.97 -3.59 -7.23
C VAL A 9 -5.21 -4.45 -7.47
N LYS A 10 -5.76 -4.42 -8.68
CA LYS A 10 -6.99 -5.13 -9.05
C LYS A 10 -6.88 -6.66 -8.97
N LYS A 11 -5.67 -7.24 -8.97
CA LYS A 11 -5.48 -8.67 -8.69
C LYS A 11 -5.94 -9.04 -7.27
N TYR A 12 -5.71 -8.15 -6.31
CA TYR A 12 -5.98 -8.40 -4.88
C TYR A 12 -7.26 -7.71 -4.38
N ALA A 13 -7.70 -6.67 -5.09
CA ALA A 13 -8.92 -5.92 -4.84
C ALA A 13 -9.65 -5.66 -6.18
N PRO A 14 -10.40 -6.65 -6.71
CA PRO A 14 -11.05 -6.52 -8.02
C PRO A 14 -12.08 -5.40 -8.08
N ASP A 15 -12.74 -5.12 -6.95
CA ASP A 15 -13.72 -4.04 -6.79
C ASP A 15 -13.09 -2.67 -6.46
N ALA A 16 -11.77 -2.53 -6.65
CA ALA A 16 -11.08 -1.31 -6.31
C ALA A 16 -11.57 -0.09 -7.11
N ASP A 17 -11.83 1.01 -6.40
CA ASP A 17 -12.37 2.25 -6.94
C ASP A 17 -11.34 2.94 -7.86
N ASP A 18 -11.65 3.03 -9.16
CA ASP A 18 -10.76 3.61 -10.17
C ASP A 18 -10.41 5.09 -9.89
N ALA A 19 -11.32 5.86 -9.27
CA ALA A 19 -11.04 7.25 -8.92
C ALA A 19 -10.00 7.35 -7.80
N VAL A 20 -10.13 6.50 -6.78
CA VAL A 20 -9.15 6.36 -5.69
C VAL A 20 -7.80 5.94 -6.27
N LEU A 21 -7.76 4.93 -7.14
CA LEU A 21 -6.52 4.47 -7.77
C LEU A 21 -5.85 5.57 -8.59
N ALA A 22 -6.62 6.35 -9.36
CA ALA A 22 -6.09 7.47 -10.14
C ALA A 22 -5.48 8.56 -9.24
N ASN A 23 -6.12 8.87 -8.11
CA ASN A 23 -5.60 9.85 -7.15
C ASN A 23 -4.37 9.33 -6.40
N MET A 24 -4.35 8.06 -6.01
CA MET A 24 -3.17 7.43 -5.42
C MET A 24 -1.99 7.42 -6.41
N LEU A 25 -2.24 7.08 -7.69
CA LEU A 25 -1.22 7.16 -8.74
C LEU A 25 -0.63 8.56 -8.87
N LYS A 26 -1.46 9.61 -8.85
CA LYS A 26 -0.99 11.00 -8.86
C LYS A 26 -0.17 11.33 -7.62
N THR A 27 -0.67 10.95 -6.44
CA THR A 27 -0.03 11.20 -5.14
C THR A 27 1.34 10.52 -5.03
N TYR A 28 1.45 9.29 -5.51
CA TYR A 28 2.64 8.46 -5.38
C TYR A 28 3.47 8.38 -6.67
N ARG A 29 3.20 9.22 -7.68
CA ARG A 29 3.88 9.17 -9.00
C ARG A 29 5.40 9.14 -8.89
N LEU A 30 5.97 10.02 -8.06
CA LEU A 30 7.43 10.10 -7.87
C LEU A 30 7.99 8.87 -7.16
N VAL A 31 7.24 8.31 -6.21
CA VAL A 31 7.63 7.10 -5.47
C VAL A 31 7.61 5.89 -6.41
N LEU A 32 6.56 5.75 -7.22
CA LEU A 32 6.38 4.65 -8.16
C LEU A 32 7.32 4.74 -9.38
N SER A 33 7.83 5.93 -9.71
CA SER A 33 8.82 6.10 -10.78
C SER A 33 10.22 5.58 -10.43
N LYS A 34 10.52 5.40 -9.14
CA LYS A 34 11.82 4.91 -8.67
C LYS A 34 11.74 3.42 -8.40
N GLN A 35 12.60 2.62 -9.03
CA GLN A 35 12.55 1.17 -8.85
C GLN A 35 12.64 0.77 -7.38
N ASP A 36 13.60 1.29 -6.62
CA ASP A 36 13.79 0.90 -5.21
C ASP A 36 12.60 1.28 -4.31
N SER A 37 11.90 2.38 -4.62
CA SER A 37 10.78 2.87 -3.81
C SER A 37 9.42 2.36 -4.26
N ALA A 38 9.33 1.70 -5.41
CA ALA A 38 8.07 1.24 -5.98
C ALA A 38 7.56 -0.08 -5.38
N ALA A 39 8.37 -0.74 -4.56
CA ALA A 39 8.01 -1.97 -3.86
C ALA A 39 8.19 -1.84 -2.34
N VAL A 40 7.53 -2.70 -1.59
CA VAL A 40 7.68 -2.80 -0.13
C VAL A 40 8.35 -4.12 0.22
N ALA A 41 9.44 -4.04 0.96
CA ALA A 41 10.18 -5.20 1.45
C ALA A 41 9.59 -5.66 2.80
N PHE A 42 8.69 -6.65 2.76
CA PHE A 42 8.08 -7.19 3.99
C PHE A 42 9.05 -7.95 4.90
N SER A 43 10.22 -8.32 4.39
CA SER A 43 11.30 -8.93 5.18
C SER A 43 12.17 -7.89 5.91
N ASP A 44 12.02 -6.60 5.59
CA ASP A 44 12.81 -5.52 6.20
C ASP A 44 12.00 -4.79 7.28
N PRO A 45 12.34 -4.95 8.57
CA PRO A 45 11.59 -4.31 9.65
C PRO A 45 11.66 -2.77 9.62
N GLU A 46 12.72 -2.17 9.06
CA GLU A 46 12.82 -0.71 8.95
C GLU A 46 11.86 -0.15 7.88
N GLU A 47 11.71 -0.87 6.78
CA GLU A 47 10.72 -0.56 5.74
C GLU A 47 9.30 -0.69 6.30
N LEU A 48 9.00 -1.76 7.06
CA LEU A 48 7.67 -1.92 7.68
C LEU A 48 7.36 -0.81 8.68
N LYS A 49 8.33 -0.44 9.52
CA LYS A 49 8.21 0.70 10.43
C LYS A 49 7.95 1.99 9.67
N THR A 50 8.61 2.21 8.54
CA THR A 50 8.40 3.39 7.69
C THR A 50 6.99 3.43 7.13
N VAL A 51 6.44 2.29 6.69
CA VAL A 51 5.03 2.18 6.24
C VAL A 51 4.09 2.48 7.40
N ARG A 52 4.32 1.91 8.59
CA ARG A 52 3.50 2.18 9.77
C ARG A 52 3.47 3.65 10.14
N GLU A 53 4.64 4.27 10.33
CA GLU A 53 4.72 5.65 10.82
C GLU A 53 4.26 6.67 9.76
N ASN A 54 4.75 6.54 8.52
CA ASN A 54 4.49 7.56 7.49
C ASN A 54 3.17 7.35 6.77
N PHE A 55 2.77 6.11 6.50
CA PHE A 55 1.55 5.83 5.78
C PHE A 55 0.37 5.64 6.75
N LEU A 56 0.43 4.64 7.63
CA LEU A 56 -0.70 4.32 8.50
C LEU A 56 -1.01 5.44 9.50
N LYS A 57 -0.02 5.88 10.28
CA LYS A 57 -0.23 6.92 11.29
C LYS A 57 -0.34 8.31 10.66
N LYS A 58 0.67 8.73 9.89
CA LYS A 58 0.73 10.12 9.40
C LYS A 58 -0.20 10.39 8.21
N LYS A 59 -0.29 9.49 7.23
CA LYS A 59 -1.12 9.71 6.03
C LYS A 59 -2.58 9.33 6.25
N LEU A 60 -2.87 8.18 6.87
CA LEU A 60 -4.25 7.73 7.13
C LEU A 60 -4.82 8.22 8.47
N GLY A 61 -3.97 8.76 9.35
CA GLY A 61 -4.41 9.26 10.65
C GLY A 61 -4.87 8.14 11.59
N LEU A 62 -4.25 6.97 11.52
CA LEU A 62 -4.55 5.87 12.44
C LEU A 62 -3.87 6.09 13.79
N THR A 63 -4.61 5.81 14.86
CA THR A 63 -4.16 5.98 16.25
C THR A 63 -4.07 4.63 16.98
N ASP A 64 -4.24 3.53 16.27
CA ASP A 64 -4.08 2.17 16.78
C ASP A 64 -2.65 1.92 17.25
N GLY A 65 -2.49 0.96 18.17
CA GLY A 65 -1.17 0.56 18.67
C GLY A 65 -0.30 -0.08 17.59
N ASP A 66 1.03 0.03 17.76
CA ASP A 66 2.01 -0.44 16.77
C ASP A 66 1.81 -1.92 16.40
N GLU A 67 1.51 -2.77 17.39
CA GLU A 67 1.26 -4.21 17.17
C GLU A 67 0.07 -4.47 16.26
N ALA A 68 -1.02 -3.69 16.38
CA ALA A 68 -2.19 -3.83 15.53
C ALA A 68 -1.90 -3.38 14.09
N LEU A 69 -1.15 -2.28 13.94
CA LEU A 69 -0.73 -1.77 12.63
C LEU A 69 0.26 -2.72 11.94
N ASP A 70 1.22 -3.28 12.69
CA ASP A 70 2.17 -4.26 12.18
C ASP A 70 1.49 -5.56 11.78
N ALA A 71 0.50 -6.03 12.56
CA ALA A 71 -0.31 -7.19 12.20
C ALA A 71 -1.10 -6.95 10.90
N ALA A 72 -1.64 -5.74 10.70
CA ALA A 72 -2.33 -5.40 9.46
C ALA A 72 -1.37 -5.36 8.24
N ILE A 73 -0.16 -4.83 8.42
CA ILE A 73 0.90 -4.85 7.42
C ILE A 73 1.27 -6.30 7.07
N ALA A 74 1.49 -7.15 8.06
CA ALA A 74 1.83 -8.55 7.85
C ALA A 74 0.73 -9.31 7.09
N GLU A 75 -0.55 -9.10 7.42
CA GLU A 75 -1.67 -9.73 6.72
C GLU A 75 -1.75 -9.30 5.25
N VAL A 76 -1.54 -8.00 4.96
CA VAL A 76 -1.47 -7.51 3.58
C VAL A 76 -0.25 -8.11 2.85
N GLY A 77 0.89 -8.24 3.53
CA GLY A 77 2.08 -8.89 3.00
C GLY A 77 1.84 -10.35 2.61
N GLU A 78 1.12 -11.11 3.45
CA GLU A 78 0.74 -12.49 3.14
C GLU A 78 -0.25 -12.57 1.97
N LYS A 79 -1.18 -11.61 1.84
CA LYS A 79 -2.11 -11.53 0.69
C LYS A 79 -1.39 -11.26 -0.64
N LEU A 80 -0.30 -10.49 -0.60
CA LEU A 80 0.52 -10.14 -1.76
C LEU A 80 1.58 -11.19 -2.12
N ARG A 81 1.73 -12.24 -1.31
CA ARG A 81 2.80 -13.24 -1.43
C ARG A 81 2.50 -14.25 -2.55
N ASP A 82 2.43 -13.77 -3.79
CA ASP A 82 2.16 -14.60 -4.99
C ASP A 82 3.40 -14.88 -5.86
N GLY A 83 4.58 -14.46 -5.40
CA GLY A 83 5.84 -14.60 -6.14
C GLY A 83 6.13 -13.45 -7.12
N THR A 84 5.25 -12.45 -7.21
CA THR A 84 5.51 -11.19 -7.91
C THR A 84 6.03 -10.11 -6.96
N ARG A 85 6.37 -8.95 -7.53
CA ARG A 85 6.93 -7.84 -6.77
C ARG A 85 5.83 -7.15 -5.98
N ASN A 86 6.00 -7.02 -4.66
CA ASN A 86 5.06 -6.35 -3.76
C ASN A 86 4.93 -4.86 -4.09
N GLY A 87 4.03 -4.51 -5.01
CA GLY A 87 3.86 -3.14 -5.48
C GLY A 87 3.39 -2.23 -4.35
N ARG A 88 4.11 -1.12 -4.12
CA ARG A 88 3.80 -0.19 -3.02
C ARG A 88 2.39 0.39 -3.16
N LEU A 89 1.89 0.57 -4.39
CA LEU A 89 0.51 1.01 -4.62
C LEU A 89 -0.52 -0.01 -4.12
N ALA A 90 -0.32 -1.30 -4.42
CA ALA A 90 -1.21 -2.38 -3.95
C ALA A 90 -1.20 -2.49 -2.43
N VAL A 91 0.00 -2.43 -1.82
CA VAL A 91 0.15 -2.41 -0.35
C VAL A 91 -0.64 -1.26 0.27
N TYR A 92 -0.46 -0.05 -0.23
CA TYR A 92 -1.11 1.15 0.30
C TYR A 92 -2.63 1.11 0.12
N TYR A 93 -3.09 0.64 -1.04
CA TYR A 93 -4.52 0.52 -1.32
C TYR A 93 -5.17 -0.48 -0.35
N LEU A 94 -4.61 -1.70 -0.24
CA LEU A 94 -5.14 -2.75 0.62
C LEU A 94 -5.15 -2.34 2.10
N LEU A 95 -4.12 -1.63 2.57
CA LEU A 95 -4.08 -1.08 3.92
C LEU A 95 -5.16 0.00 4.12
N ALA A 96 -5.28 0.94 3.19
CA ALA A 96 -6.31 1.99 3.28
C ALA A 96 -7.73 1.41 3.22
N GLU A 97 -7.97 0.39 2.40
CA GLU A 97 -9.22 -0.36 2.33
C GLU A 97 -9.53 -1.06 3.65
N LYS A 98 -8.56 -1.80 4.19
CA LYS A 98 -8.71 -2.54 5.46
C LYS A 98 -9.12 -1.65 6.63
N PHE A 99 -8.59 -0.44 6.69
CA PHE A 99 -8.92 0.53 7.74
C PHE A 99 -10.08 1.47 7.39
N GLY A 100 -10.73 1.30 6.22
CA GLY A 100 -11.82 2.17 5.78
C GLY A 100 -11.39 3.62 5.50
N LYS A 101 -10.11 3.83 5.16
CA LYS A 101 -9.47 5.14 4.96
C LYS A 101 -9.24 5.49 3.48
N LEU A 102 -9.93 4.81 2.55
CA LEU A 102 -9.87 5.13 1.12
C LEU A 102 -10.34 6.56 0.81
N ASP A 103 -11.18 7.14 1.68
CA ASP A 103 -11.68 8.52 1.56
C ASP A 103 -10.55 9.57 1.58
N VAL A 104 -9.40 9.26 2.21
CA VAL A 104 -8.20 10.12 2.19
C VAL A 104 -7.65 10.34 0.77
N PHE A 105 -8.01 9.47 -0.16
CA PHE A 105 -7.55 9.48 -1.55
C PHE A 105 -8.68 9.75 -2.55
N ARG A 106 -9.88 10.12 -2.09
CA ARG A 106 -10.97 10.55 -2.97
C ARG A 106 -10.77 11.99 -3.44
#